data_AF-A0A9D2ICX9-F1
#
_entry.id   AF-A0A9D2ICX9-F1
#
_cell.length_a   1.000
_cell.length_b   1.000
_cell.length_c   1.000
_cell.angle_alpha   90.00
_cell.angle_beta   90.00
_cell.angle_gamma   90.00
#
_symmetry.space_group_name_H-M   'P 1'
#
loop_
_entity.id
_entity.type
_entity.pdbx_description
1 polymer ?
#
loop_
_entity_poly.entity_id
_entity_poly.type
_entity_poly.pdbx_seq_one_letter_code
_entity_poly.pdbx_strand_id
1 'polypeptide(L)'
;MIIEYCIYFIIIVIGILILCLMRRKNRLPNHHELKTRLEAWRQQLNDLAVLNENKPLSNFDFYKKLSKLLFQLDKLAYQTALMAEKERDMEISEISLILEGVLNALEPYKSGKKQNDGENAALRAASENVVRAIKLTEQILLRDKAYKARKKI
;
A
#
# COMPACT_ATOMS: atom_id res chain seq x y z
N MET A 1 -25.12 -43.28 7.70
CA MET A 1 -25.25 -42.56 8.99
C MET A 1 -23.90 -42.10 9.55
N ILE A 2 -23.13 -42.88 10.33
CA ILE A 2 -21.90 -42.38 11.00
C ILE A 2 -20.82 -41.89 10.02
N ILE A 3 -20.58 -42.63 8.93
CA ILE A 3 -19.57 -42.27 7.93
C ILE A 3 -19.92 -40.96 7.22
N GLU A 4 -21.21 -40.74 6.90
CA GLU A 4 -21.68 -39.49 6.29
C GLU A 4 -21.47 -38.30 7.23
N TYR A 5 -21.79 -38.45 8.53
CA TYR A 5 -21.53 -37.41 9.52
C TYR A 5 -20.04 -37.07 9.65
N CYS A 6 -19.15 -38.06 9.56
CA CYS A 6 -17.69 -37.82 9.53
C CYS A 6 -17.26 -37.02 8.29
N ILE A 7 -17.83 -37.32 7.12
CA ILE A 7 -17.53 -36.59 5.88
C ILE A 7 -18.01 -35.13 5.99
N TYR A 8 -19.23 -34.90 6.49
CA TYR A 8 -19.75 -33.54 6.71
C TYR A 8 -18.88 -32.76 7.70
N PHE A 9 -18.42 -33.39 8.78
CA PHE A 9 -17.55 -32.76 9.77
C PHE A 9 -16.21 -32.30 9.14
N ILE A 10 -15.59 -33.14 8.31
CA ILE A 10 -14.33 -32.80 7.63
C ILE A 10 -14.51 -31.61 6.68
N ILE A 11 -15.60 -31.55 5.93
CA ILE A 11 -15.90 -30.44 5.01
C ILE A 11 -16.03 -29.12 5.80
N ILE A 12 -16.73 -29.14 6.94
CA ILE A 12 -16.90 -27.95 7.80
C ILE A 12 -15.54 -27.48 8.34
N VAL A 13 -14.69 -28.41 8.83
CA VAL A 13 -13.37 -28.07 9.35
C VAL A 13 -12.49 -27.46 8.26
N ILE A 14 -12.48 -28.02 7.05
CA ILE A 14 -11.74 -27.47 5.91
C ILE A 14 -12.26 -26.08 5.54
N GLY A 15 -13.58 -25.89 5.50
CA GLY A 15 -14.19 -24.58 5.23
C GLY A 15 -13.77 -23.52 6.25
N ILE A 16 -13.80 -23.84 7.55
CA ILE A 16 -13.34 -22.96 8.61
C ILE A 16 -11.84 -22.66 8.49
N LEU A 17 -11.03 -23.66 8.14
CA LEU A 17 -9.58 -23.50 7.98
C LEU A 17 -9.24 -22.56 6.82
N ILE A 18 -9.93 -22.68 5.69
CA ILE A 18 -9.79 -21.77 4.54
C ILE A 18 -10.21 -20.34 4.93
N LEU A 19 -11.35 -20.18 5.62
CA LEU A 19 -11.81 -18.88 6.10
C LEU A 19 -10.81 -18.23 7.06
N CYS A 20 -10.22 -19.03 7.95
CA CYS A 20 -9.23 -18.56 8.91
C CYS A 20 -7.94 -18.08 8.21
N LEU A 21 -7.47 -18.83 7.21
CA LEU A 21 -6.33 -18.43 6.37
C LEU A 21 -6.61 -17.14 5.59
N MET A 22 -7.80 -17.02 5.00
CA MET A 22 -8.21 -15.83 4.26
C MET A 22 -8.27 -14.60 5.16
N ARG A 23 -8.83 -14.74 6.37
CA ARG A 23 -8.89 -13.68 7.38
C ARG A 23 -7.50 -13.22 7.83
N ARG A 24 -6.55 -14.15 7.98
CA ARG A 24 -5.17 -13.83 8.36
C ARG A 24 -4.45 -13.06 7.26
N LYS A 25 -4.66 -13.43 6.00
CA LYS A 25 -4.03 -12.78 4.84
C LYS A 25 -4.63 -11.41 4.52
N ASN A 26 -5.94 -11.23 4.76
CA ASN A 26 -6.68 -10.00 4.52
C ASN A 26 -6.76 -9.08 5.75
N ARG A 27 -5.94 -9.33 6.77
CA ARG A 27 -5.87 -8.44 7.93
C ARG A 27 -5.41 -7.05 7.48
N LEU A 28 -6.23 -6.05 7.77
CA LEU A 28 -5.88 -4.65 7.52
C LEU A 28 -4.64 -4.25 8.34
N PRO A 29 -3.71 -3.50 7.74
CA PRO A 29 -2.54 -3.01 8.46
C PRO A 29 -2.96 -2.05 9.58
N ASN A 30 -2.13 -1.96 10.62
CA ASN A 30 -2.28 -0.93 11.66
C ASN A 30 -1.69 0.41 11.16
N HIS A 31 -2.07 1.55 11.76
CA HIS A 31 -1.52 2.88 11.43
C HIS A 31 0.01 2.93 11.42
N HIS A 32 0.66 2.24 12.36
CA HIS A 32 2.12 2.14 12.38
C HIS A 32 2.66 1.30 11.22
N GLU A 33 2.02 0.17 10.90
CA GLU A 33 2.42 -0.66 9.77
C GLU A 33 2.21 0.06 8.44
N LEU A 34 1.14 0.86 8.32
CA LEU A 34 0.87 1.69 7.16
C LEU A 34 2.00 2.70 6.93
N LYS A 35 2.40 3.44 7.97
CA LYS A 35 3.53 4.38 7.90
C LYS A 35 4.81 3.68 7.42
N THR A 36 5.18 2.56 8.05
CA THR A 36 6.39 1.81 7.66
C THR A 36 6.33 1.31 6.22
N ARG A 37 5.16 0.86 5.74
CA ARG A 37 5.00 0.42 4.35
C ARG A 37 5.09 1.57 3.35
N LEU A 38 4.53 2.75 3.69
CA LEU A 38 4.66 3.96 2.86
C LEU A 38 6.11 4.44 2.78
N GLU A 39 6.84 4.43 3.90
CA GLU A 39 8.26 4.78 3.95
C GLU A 39 9.11 3.81 3.12
N ALA A 40 8.87 2.50 3.27
CA ALA A 40 9.57 1.48 2.49
C ALA A 40 9.29 1.62 0.99
N TRP A 41 8.05 1.91 0.60
CA TRP A 41 7.70 2.14 -0.80
C TRP A 41 8.40 3.39 -1.36
N ARG A 42 8.38 4.50 -0.61
CA ARG A 42 9.08 5.74 -0.97
C ARG A 42 10.58 5.50 -1.14
N GLN A 43 11.19 4.75 -0.24
CA GLN A 43 12.61 4.42 -0.32
C GLN A 43 12.92 3.62 -1.60
N GLN A 44 12.12 2.60 -1.92
CA GLN A 44 12.32 1.83 -3.15
C GLN A 44 12.12 2.66 -4.43
N LEU A 45 11.21 3.65 -4.42
CA LEU A 45 11.04 4.58 -5.52
C LEU A 45 12.27 5.48 -5.69
N ASN A 46 12.81 6.01 -4.59
CA ASN A 46 14.03 6.82 -4.60
C ASN A 46 15.24 6.00 -5.06
N ASP A 47 15.38 4.76 -4.58
CA ASP A 47 16.46 3.86 -5.01
C ASP A 47 16.40 3.62 -6.51
N LEU A 48 15.19 3.45 -7.07
CA LEU A 48 14.97 3.30 -8.51
C LEU A 48 15.34 4.58 -9.28
N ALA A 49 15.00 5.76 -8.77
CA ALA A 49 15.38 7.03 -9.38
C ALA A 49 16.91 7.23 -9.38
N VAL A 50 17.58 6.99 -8.24
CA VAL A 50 19.04 7.10 -8.08
C VAL A 50 19.77 6.09 -8.96
N LEU A 51 19.25 4.86 -9.05
CA LEU A 51 19.78 3.84 -9.95
C LEU A 51 19.69 4.29 -11.41
N ASN A 52 18.56 4.85 -11.84
CA ASN A 52 18.37 5.37 -13.19
C ASN A 52 19.33 6.53 -13.52
N GLU A 53 19.59 7.42 -12.55
CA GLU A 53 20.53 8.55 -12.70
C GLU A 53 22.00 8.10 -12.78
N ASN A 54 22.43 7.11 -11.99
CA ASN A 54 23.85 6.70 -11.91
C ASN A 54 24.27 5.65 -12.95
N LYS A 55 23.38 4.75 -13.32
CA LYS A 55 23.59 3.76 -14.39
C LYS A 55 22.27 3.57 -15.11
N PRO A 56 22.08 4.10 -16.33
CA PRO A 56 20.81 3.95 -17.04
C PRO A 56 20.49 2.45 -17.14
N LEU A 57 19.43 2.04 -16.45
CA LEU A 57 19.00 0.65 -16.53
C LEU A 57 18.57 0.36 -17.95
N SER A 58 18.66 -0.90 -18.36
CA SER A 58 17.91 -1.34 -19.53
C SER A 58 16.45 -0.97 -19.32
N ASN A 59 15.83 -0.36 -20.33
CA ASN A 59 14.42 0.05 -20.31
C ASN A 59 13.52 -1.06 -19.73
N PHE A 60 13.79 -2.32 -20.11
CA PHE A 60 13.09 -3.49 -19.59
C PHE A 60 13.15 -3.65 -18.07
N ASP A 61 14.35 -3.50 -17.47
CA ASP A 61 14.54 -3.67 -16.03
C ASP A 61 13.92 -2.51 -15.25
N PHE A 62 13.96 -1.30 -15.80
CA PHE A 62 13.26 -0.15 -15.25
C PHE A 62 11.75 -0.40 -15.21
N TYR A 63 11.14 -0.77 -16.35
CA TYR A 63 9.70 -1.04 -16.42
C TYR A 63 9.27 -2.18 -15.50
N LYS A 64 10.08 -3.24 -15.40
CA LYS A 64 9.81 -4.37 -14.51
C LYS A 64 9.80 -3.93 -13.04
N LYS A 65 10.77 -3.12 -12.62
CA LYS A 65 10.83 -2.61 -11.24
C LYS A 65 9.72 -1.60 -10.96
N LEU A 66 9.45 -0.67 -11.87
CA LEU A 66 8.36 0.30 -11.74
C LEU A 66 7.00 -0.41 -11.67
N SER A 67 6.76 -1.41 -12.52
CA SER A 67 5.53 -2.23 -12.47
C SER A 67 5.33 -2.90 -11.12
N LYS A 68 6.41 -3.42 -10.52
CA LYS A 68 6.36 -4.03 -9.19
C LYS A 68 6.02 -3.00 -8.12
N LEU A 69 6.58 -1.78 -8.20
CA LEU A 69 6.26 -0.69 -7.30
C LEU A 69 4.81 -0.23 -7.44
N LEU A 70 4.30 -0.10 -8.66
CA LEU A 70 2.90 0.25 -8.91
C LEU A 70 1.95 -0.80 -8.34
N PHE A 71 2.25 -2.09 -8.53
CA PHE A 71 1.44 -3.16 -7.93
C PHE A 71 1.44 -3.12 -6.40
N GLN A 72 2.58 -2.77 -5.78
CA GLN A 72 2.64 -2.59 -4.33
C GLN A 72 1.86 -1.36 -3.86
N LEU A 73 1.93 -0.26 -4.61
CA LEU A 73 1.22 0.97 -4.31
C LEU A 73 -0.30 0.79 -4.44
N ASP A 74 -0.75 0.09 -5.48
CA ASP A 74 -2.15 -0.27 -5.72
C ASP A 74 -2.71 -1.09 -4.56
N LYS A 75 -1.97 -2.12 -4.14
CA LYS A 75 -2.33 -2.89 -2.95
C LYS A 75 -2.41 -2.03 -1.69
N LEU A 76 -1.53 -1.04 -1.52
CA LEU A 76 -1.56 -0.11 -0.38
C LEU A 76 -2.74 0.86 -0.47
N ALA A 77 -3.05 1.39 -1.65
CA ALA A 77 -4.20 2.25 -1.90
C ALA A 77 -5.51 1.52 -1.56
N TYR A 78 -5.64 0.27 -2.00
CA TYR A 78 -6.78 -0.58 -1.68
C TYR A 78 -6.89 -0.88 -0.17
N GLN A 79 -5.78 -1.23 0.48
CA GLN A 79 -5.78 -1.50 1.92
C GLN A 79 -6.13 -0.25 2.74
N THR A 80 -5.66 0.92 2.34
CA THR A 80 -5.98 2.20 3.00
C THR A 80 -7.43 2.60 2.77
N ALA A 81 -7.99 2.36 1.59
CA ALA A 81 -9.43 2.55 1.33
C ALA A 81 -10.29 1.70 2.28
N LEU A 82 -9.95 0.41 2.42
CA LEU A 82 -10.66 -0.48 3.35
C LEU A 82 -10.50 -0.07 4.82
N MET A 83 -9.35 0.49 5.20
CA MET A 83 -9.15 1.06 6.54
C MET A 83 -10.05 2.28 6.73
N ALA A 84 -10.09 3.19 5.77
CA ALA A 84 -10.92 4.39 5.81
C ALA A 84 -12.41 4.04 5.97
N GLU A 85 -12.89 3.05 5.21
CA GLU A 85 -14.28 2.58 5.29
C GLU A 85 -14.60 1.96 6.65
N LYS A 86 -13.69 1.11 7.17
CA LYS A 86 -13.85 0.43 8.45
C LYS A 86 -13.84 1.42 9.62
N GLU A 87 -12.93 2.39 9.60
CA GLU A 87 -12.72 3.34 10.69
C GLU A 87 -13.59 4.59 10.55
N ARG A 88 -14.22 4.77 9.38
CA ARG A 88 -14.97 5.97 8.98
C ARG A 88 -14.12 7.24 9.16
N ASP A 89 -12.83 7.13 8.87
CA ASP A 89 -11.86 8.21 9.02
C ASP A 89 -11.60 8.89 7.67
N MET A 90 -11.94 10.17 7.58
CA MET A 90 -11.74 10.98 6.38
C MET A 90 -10.26 11.22 6.08
N GLU A 91 -9.38 11.30 7.10
CA GLU A 91 -7.94 11.49 6.91
C GLU A 91 -7.29 10.24 6.28
N ILE A 92 -7.78 9.04 6.66
CA ILE A 92 -7.34 7.78 6.03
C ILE A 92 -7.87 7.69 4.59
N SER A 93 -9.08 8.18 4.35
CA SER A 93 -9.63 8.25 2.98
C SER A 93 -8.80 9.18 2.10
N GLU A 94 -8.35 10.32 2.63
CA GLU A 94 -7.47 11.25 1.92
C GLU A 94 -6.13 10.60 1.55
N ILE A 95 -5.55 9.79 2.46
CA ILE A 95 -4.33 9.02 2.16
C ILE A 95 -4.56 8.09 0.96
N SER A 96 -5.68 7.37 0.91
CA SER A 96 -5.99 6.48 -0.21
C SER A 96 -6.06 7.25 -1.54
N LEU A 97 -6.76 8.39 -1.57
CA LEU A 97 -6.86 9.25 -2.76
C LEU A 97 -5.49 9.76 -3.22
N ILE A 98 -4.59 10.12 -2.29
CA ILE A 98 -3.23 10.53 -2.63
C ILE A 98 -2.48 9.38 -3.32
N LEU A 99 -2.60 8.15 -2.81
CA LEU A 99 -1.92 6.98 -3.39
C LEU A 99 -2.48 6.63 -4.78
N GLU A 100 -3.79 6.73 -4.98
CA GLU A 100 -4.42 6.60 -6.31
C GLU A 100 -3.94 7.66 -7.29
N GLY A 101 -3.81 8.91 -6.83
CA GLY A 101 -3.21 9.99 -7.63
C GLY A 101 -1.78 9.68 -8.08
N VAL A 102 -0.97 9.08 -7.20
CA VAL A 102 0.39 8.65 -7.51
C VAL A 102 0.41 7.48 -8.52
N LEU A 103 -0.52 6.52 -8.40
CA LEU A 103 -0.66 5.44 -9.37
C LEU A 103 -0.95 5.98 -10.76
N ASN A 104 -1.97 6.82 -10.88
CA ASN A 104 -2.38 7.41 -12.15
C ASN A 104 -1.27 8.26 -12.78
N ALA A 105 -0.46 8.95 -11.96
CA ALA A 105 0.67 9.72 -12.43
C ALA A 105 1.81 8.85 -13.00
N LEU A 106 2.06 7.69 -12.40
CA LEU A 106 3.19 6.81 -12.74
C LEU A 106 2.83 5.71 -13.76
N GLU A 107 1.56 5.37 -13.94
CA GLU A 107 1.08 4.32 -14.85
C GLU A 107 1.50 4.52 -16.33
N PRO A 108 1.50 5.74 -16.90
CA PRO A 108 1.95 5.97 -18.28
C PRO A 108 3.43 5.58 -18.50
N TYR A 109 4.25 5.69 -17.45
CA TYR A 109 5.68 5.38 -17.50
C TYR A 109 5.97 3.88 -17.46
N LYS A 110 4.99 3.03 -17.10
CA LYS A 110 5.09 1.57 -17.25
C LYS A 110 5.04 1.12 -18.72
N SER A 111 4.41 1.92 -19.58
CA SER A 111 4.13 1.57 -20.98
C SER A 111 5.16 2.14 -21.98
N GLY A 112 6.21 2.79 -21.48
CA GLY A 112 7.23 3.46 -22.30
C GLY A 112 6.75 4.66 -23.12
N LYS A 113 5.56 5.20 -22.83
CA LYS A 113 4.95 6.29 -23.60
C LYS A 113 5.56 7.68 -23.34
N LYS A 114 6.42 7.84 -22.33
CA LYS A 114 7.08 9.10 -21.96
C LYS A 114 8.56 8.86 -21.65
N GLN A 115 9.32 8.49 -22.66
CA GLN A 115 10.78 8.46 -22.56
C GLN A 115 11.34 9.84 -22.92
N ASN A 116 12.18 10.35 -22.01
CA ASN A 116 12.99 11.58 -22.04
C ASN A 116 12.41 12.76 -21.22
N ASP A 117 13.22 13.13 -20.21
CA ASP A 117 13.12 14.22 -19.21
C ASP A 117 11.92 14.23 -18.24
N GLY A 118 10.73 13.84 -18.67
CA GLY A 118 9.52 13.87 -17.83
C GLY A 118 9.42 12.76 -16.78
N GLU A 119 10.27 11.73 -16.85
CA GLU A 119 10.22 10.54 -16.00
C GLU A 119 10.76 10.81 -14.60
N ASN A 120 11.96 11.39 -14.50
CA ASN A 120 12.56 11.75 -13.21
C ASN A 120 11.74 12.82 -12.48
N ALA A 121 11.14 13.77 -13.21
CA ALA A 121 10.22 14.74 -12.65
C ALA A 121 8.95 14.08 -12.07
N ALA A 122 8.38 13.09 -12.79
CA ALA A 122 7.22 12.35 -12.30
C ALA A 122 7.55 11.46 -11.09
N LEU A 123 8.72 10.81 -11.06
CA LEU A 123 9.19 10.05 -9.90
C LEU A 123 9.36 10.95 -8.67
N ARG A 124 9.91 12.15 -8.84
CA ARG A 124 10.05 13.14 -7.76
C ARG A 124 8.69 13.63 -7.26
N ALA A 125 7.78 14.00 -8.16
CA ALA A 125 6.42 14.40 -7.80
C ALA A 125 5.64 13.29 -7.07
N ALA A 126 5.78 12.04 -7.52
CA ALA A 126 5.22 10.88 -6.84
C ALA A 126 5.80 10.71 -5.42
N SER A 127 7.11 10.85 -5.25
CA SER A 127 7.78 10.80 -3.94
C SER A 127 7.26 11.90 -3.00
N GLU A 128 7.09 13.13 -3.49
CA GLU A 128 6.53 14.24 -2.71
C GLU A 128 5.09 13.98 -2.25
N ASN A 129 4.24 13.44 -3.11
CA ASN A 129 2.86 13.09 -2.76
C ASN A 129 2.83 11.98 -1.70
N VAL A 130 3.69 10.97 -1.80
CA VAL A 130 3.81 9.95 -0.75
C VAL A 130 4.34 10.53 0.57
N VAL A 131 5.21 11.53 0.53
CA VAL A 131 5.61 12.27 1.75
C VAL A 131 4.42 12.95 2.41
N ARG A 132 3.48 13.52 1.64
CA ARG A 132 2.25 14.09 2.21
C ARG A 132 1.41 13.01 2.89
N ALA A 133 1.22 11.86 2.25
CA ALA A 133 0.52 10.72 2.85
C ALA A 133 1.17 10.22 4.16
N ILE A 134 2.51 10.16 4.20
CA ILE A 134 3.25 9.80 5.43
C ILE A 134 2.99 10.83 6.54
N LYS A 135 3.01 12.13 6.23
CA LYS A 135 2.74 13.19 7.21
C LYS A 135 1.32 13.11 7.78
N LEU A 136 0.32 12.87 6.93
CA LEU A 136 -1.07 12.65 7.39
C LEU A 136 -1.15 11.43 8.31
N THR A 137 -0.48 10.33 7.94
CA THR A 137 -0.43 9.12 8.80
C THR A 137 0.22 9.40 10.15
N GLU A 138 1.23 10.26 10.20
CA GLU A 138 1.89 10.67 11.44
C GLU A 138 0.98 11.54 12.32
N GLN A 139 0.20 12.45 11.72
CA GLN A 139 -0.79 13.24 12.45
C GLN A 139 -1.87 12.34 13.09
N ILE A 140 -2.37 11.34 12.36
CA ILE A 140 -3.32 10.34 12.88
C ILE A 140 -2.71 9.61 14.09
N LEU A 141 -1.46 9.16 13.98
CA LEU A 141 -0.76 8.46 15.07
C LEU A 141 -0.57 9.35 16.31
N LEU A 142 -0.26 10.64 16.13
CA LEU A 142 -0.11 11.59 17.23
C LEU A 142 -1.46 11.85 17.91
N ARG A 143 -2.53 12.00 17.13
CA ARG A 143 -3.91 12.14 17.62
C ARG A 143 -4.34 10.92 18.43
N ASP A 144 -4.09 9.72 17.93
CA ASP A 144 -4.38 8.45 18.63
C ASP A 144 -3.65 8.35 19.98
N LYS A 145 -2.38 8.77 20.02
CA LYS A 145 -1.60 8.83 21.27
C LYS A 145 -2.18 9.82 22.26
N ALA A 146 -2.58 11.01 21.80
CA ALA A 146 -3.17 12.06 22.64
C ALA A 146 -4.52 11.61 23.23
N TYR A 147 -5.39 10.97 22.44
CA TYR A 147 -6.65 10.42 22.93
C TYR A 147 -6.44 9.32 23.99
N LYS A 148 -5.48 8.42 23.77
CA LYS A 148 -5.13 7.38 24.76
C LYS A 148 -4.56 7.95 26.06
N ALA A 149 -3.78 9.03 25.98
CA ALA A 149 -3.25 9.72 27.15
C ALA A 149 -4.37 10.39 27.97
N ARG A 150 -5.33 11.04 27.30
CA ARG A 150 -6.48 11.67 27.96
C ARG A 150 -7.43 10.68 28.62
N LYS A 151 -7.57 9.47 28.08
CA LYS A 151 -8.44 8.41 28.65
C LYS A 151 -7.84 7.73 29.89
N LYS A 152 -6.56 7.94 30.19
CA LYS A 152 -5.87 7.40 31.38
C LYS A 152 -5.92 8.34 32.59
N ILE A 153 -6.48 9.53 32.44
CA ILE A 153 -6.76 10.52 33.48
C ILE A 153 -8.25 10.43 33.78
#